data_AF-A0A920UMM3-F1
#
_entry.id   AF-A0A920UMM3-F1
#
_cell.length_a   1.000
_cell.length_b   1.000
_cell.length_c   1.000
_cell.angle_alpha   90.00
_cell.angle_beta   90.00
_cell.angle_gamma   90.00
#
_symmetry.space_group_name_H-M   'P 1'
#
loop_
_entity.id
_entity.type
_entity.pdbx_description
1 polymer ?
#
loop_
_entity_poly.entity_id
_entity_poly.type
_entity_poly.pdbx_seq_one_letter_code
_entity_poly.pdbx_strand_id
1 'polypeptide(L)'
;MTALNPVHRIGKQLLETIEIYQPDLTQATRQARAIELLEQVGIPAPEQRLREYPHQLSGGMRQRVMIAMALSGNPGGSDRR
;
A
#
# COMPACT_ATOMS: atom_id res chain seq x y z
N MET A 1 -5.62 -7.14 -12.88
CA MET A 1 -5.39 -7.62 -11.50
C MET A 1 -3.89 -7.61 -11.28
N THR A 2 -3.35 -6.49 -10.85
CA THR A 2 -1.91 -6.23 -10.95
C THR A 2 -1.17 -7.17 -10.01
N ALA A 3 -0.42 -8.14 -10.52
CA ALA A 3 0.53 -8.83 -9.66
C ALA A 3 1.57 -7.80 -9.19
N LEU A 4 2.00 -7.88 -7.92
CA LEU A 4 3.15 -7.10 -7.46
C LEU A 4 4.34 -7.36 -8.39
N ASN A 5 4.92 -6.31 -8.94
CA ASN A 5 6.13 -6.37 -9.72
C ASN A 5 7.28 -6.88 -8.83
N PRO A 6 7.90 -8.03 -9.14
CA PRO A 6 8.86 -8.69 -8.26
C PRO A 6 10.18 -7.91 -8.10
N VAL A 7 10.51 -7.00 -9.04
CA VAL A 7 11.75 -6.21 -9.02
C VAL A 7 11.59 -4.84 -8.38
N HIS A 8 10.40 -4.53 -7.86
CA HIS A 8 10.13 -3.27 -7.17
C HIS A 8 9.75 -3.52 -5.72
N ARG A 9 10.20 -2.62 -4.84
CA ARG A 9 9.81 -2.65 -3.44
C ARG A 9 8.30 -2.44 -3.30
N ILE A 10 7.73 -2.99 -2.24
CA ILE A 10 6.32 -2.83 -1.90
C ILE A 10 5.95 -1.36 -1.78
N GLY A 11 6.79 -0.56 -1.10
CA GLY A 11 6.54 0.86 -0.91
C GLY A 11 6.52 1.64 -2.21
N LYS A 12 7.40 1.32 -3.17
CA LYS A 12 7.40 1.99 -4.48
C LYS A 12 6.05 1.82 -5.18
N GLN A 13 5.60 0.57 -5.30
CA GLN A 13 4.37 0.24 -6.02
C GLN A 13 3.13 0.78 -5.31
N LEU A 14 3.09 0.69 -3.97
CA LEU A 14 1.97 1.20 -3.18
C LEU A 14 1.89 2.73 -3.22
N LEU A 15 3.03 3.43 -3.12
CA LEU A 15 3.08 4.89 -3.21
C LEU A 15 2.70 5.39 -4.60
N GLU A 16 3.20 4.75 -5.67
CA GLU A 16 2.77 5.04 -7.06
C GLU A 16 1.25 4.87 -7.21
N THR A 17 0.69 3.82 -6.61
CA THR A 17 -0.76 3.59 -6.65
C THR A 17 -1.52 4.69 -5.90
N ILE A 18 -1.05 5.10 -4.71
CA ILE A 18 -1.66 6.19 -3.95
C ILE A 18 -1.56 7.51 -4.74
N GLU A 19 -0.42 7.80 -5.36
CA GLU A 19 -0.21 8.99 -6.18
C GLU A 19 -1.17 9.04 -7.39
N ILE A 20 -1.40 7.92 -8.06
CA ILE A 20 -2.35 7.84 -9.18
C ILE A 20 -3.77 8.22 -8.75
N TYR A 21 -4.21 7.76 -7.57
CA TYR A 21 -5.57 8.02 -7.09
C TYR A 21 -5.72 9.33 -6.31
N GLN A 22 -4.64 9.82 -5.70
CA GLN A 22 -4.63 11.00 -4.82
C GLN A 22 -3.39 11.87 -5.14
N PRO A 23 -3.38 12.52 -6.32
CA PRO A 23 -2.20 13.23 -6.82
C PRO A 23 -1.81 14.43 -5.95
N ASP A 24 -2.78 15.06 -5.29
CA ASP A 24 -2.59 16.28 -4.48
C ASP A 24 -1.86 16.01 -3.15
N LEU A 25 -1.70 14.74 -2.75
CA LEU A 25 -0.99 14.41 -1.53
C LEU A 25 0.51 14.66 -1.66
N THR A 26 1.10 15.27 -0.62
CA THR A 26 2.55 15.38 -0.50
C THR A 26 3.19 14.00 -0.33
N GLN A 27 4.48 13.87 -0.65
CA GLN A 27 5.22 12.62 -0.48
C GLN A 27 5.13 12.08 0.97
N ALA A 28 5.22 12.97 1.97
CA ALA A 28 5.11 12.57 3.37
C ALA A 28 3.70 12.03 3.70
N THR A 29 2.66 12.69 3.20
CA THR A 29 1.27 12.24 3.39
C THR A 29 0.98 10.92 2.70
N ARG A 30 1.54 10.69 1.49
CA ARG A 30 1.43 9.39 0.80
C ARG A 30 2.10 8.27 1.59
N GLN A 31 3.24 8.56 2.22
CA GLN A 31 3.95 7.58 3.05
C GLN A 31 3.17 7.22 4.31
N ALA A 32 2.61 8.21 5.01
CA ALA A 32 1.70 7.97 6.14
C ALA A 32 0.49 7.14 5.69
N ARG A 33 -0.13 7.50 4.56
CA ARG A 33 -1.27 6.75 4.01
C ARG A 33 -0.94 5.32 3.64
N ALA A 34 0.25 5.07 3.09
CA ALA A 34 0.71 3.72 2.78
C ALA A 34 0.86 2.86 4.05
N ILE A 35 1.37 3.45 5.13
CA ILE A 35 1.46 2.78 6.44
C ILE A 35 0.06 2.42 6.96
N GLU A 36 -0.86 3.40 7.00
CA GLU A 36 -2.24 3.18 7.44
C GLU A 36 -2.95 2.08 6.65
N LEU A 37 -2.79 2.06 5.31
CA LEU A 37 -3.41 1.06 4.46
C LEU A 37 -2.87 -0.34 4.74
N LEU A 38 -1.56 -0.47 4.97
CA LEU A 38 -0.95 -1.75 5.34
C LEU A 38 -1.41 -2.22 6.73
N GLU A 39 -1.57 -1.31 7.69
CA GLU A 39 -2.12 -1.62 9.01
C GLU A 39 -3.58 -2.09 8.93
N GLN A 40 -4.41 -1.41 8.14
CA GLN A 40 -5.82 -1.75 7.94
C GLN A 40 -6.02 -3.17 7.41
N VAL A 41 -5.11 -3.64 6.55
CA VAL A 41 -5.14 -5.02 6.01
C VAL A 41 -4.35 -6.01 6.89
N GLY A 42 -3.88 -5.59 8.07
CA GLY A 42 -3.19 -6.45 9.02
C GLY A 42 -1.80 -6.90 8.58
N ILE A 43 -1.03 -6.03 7.92
CA ILE A 43 0.39 -6.26 7.66
C ILE A 43 1.21 -5.79 8.87
N PRO A 44 1.99 -6.68 9.52
CA PRO A 44 2.83 -6.30 10.65
C PRO A 44 4.05 -5.50 10.16
N ALA A 45 4.54 -4.60 11.01
CA ALA A 45 5.70 -3.74 10.75
C ALA A 45 5.62 -3.02 9.38
N PRO A 46 4.55 -2.27 9.11
CA PRO A 46 4.25 -1.69 7.79
C PRO A 46 5.42 -0.86 7.23
N GLU A 47 6.07 -0.06 8.07
CA GLU A 47 7.24 0.75 7.72
C GLU A 47 8.42 -0.08 7.18
N GLN A 48 8.64 -1.25 7.77
CA GLN A 48 9.64 -2.21 7.30
C GLN A 48 9.19 -2.83 5.98
N ARG A 49 7.92 -3.24 5.89
CA ARG A 49 7.39 -3.91 4.69
C ARG A 49 7.41 -3.03 3.45
N LEU A 50 7.28 -1.70 3.60
CA LEU A 50 7.46 -0.76 2.50
C LEU A 50 8.87 -0.84 1.87
N ARG A 51 9.89 -1.28 2.62
CA ARG A 51 11.27 -1.40 2.14
C ARG A 51 11.58 -2.76 1.53
N GLU A 52 10.70 -3.74 1.70
CA GLU A 52 10.88 -5.11 1.22
C GLU A 52 10.41 -5.28 -0.23
N TYR A 53 10.85 -6.36 -0.86
CA TYR A 53 10.39 -6.84 -2.16
C TYR A 53 9.32 -7.93 -2.01
N PRO A 54 8.49 -8.19 -3.03
CA PRO A 54 7.42 -9.19 -2.96
C PRO A 54 7.86 -10.60 -2.57
N HIS A 55 9.07 -11.01 -2.96
CA HIS A 55 9.61 -12.33 -2.63
C HIS A 55 10.00 -12.47 -1.15
N GLN A 56 10.12 -11.37 -0.41
CA GLN A 56 10.39 -11.36 1.03
C GLN A 56 9.10 -11.47 1.87
N LEU A 57 7.93 -11.30 1.25
CA LEU A 57 6.64 -11.47 1.89
C LEU A 57 6.12 -12.90 1.72
N SER A 58 5.33 -13.37 2.70
CA SER A 58 4.52 -14.57 2.49
C SER A 58 3.45 -14.35 1.41
N GLY A 59 2.89 -15.43 0.85
CA GLY A 59 1.81 -15.35 -0.13
C GLY A 59 0.60 -14.58 0.39
N GLY A 60 0.19 -14.84 1.64
CA GLY A 60 -0.92 -14.12 2.28
C GLY A 60 -0.61 -12.65 2.56
N MET A 61 0.66 -12.29 2.81
CA MET A 61 1.06 -10.88 2.92
C MET A 61 1.03 -10.17 1.57
N ARG A 62 1.49 -10.82 0.48
CA ARG A 62 1.36 -10.25 -0.87
C ARG A 62 -0.09 -9.97 -1.24
N GLN A 63 -1.00 -10.90 -0.93
CA GLN A 63 -2.43 -10.71 -1.16
C GLN A 63 -2.98 -9.51 -0.36
N ARG A 64 -2.56 -9.36 0.90
CA ARG A 64 -2.97 -8.21 1.74
C ARG A 64 -2.44 -6.88 1.18
N VAL A 65 -1.19 -6.83 0.70
CA VAL A 65 -0.69 -5.64 0.00
C VAL A 65 -1.53 -5.31 -1.23
N MET A 66 -1.95 -6.31 -2.01
CA MET A 66 -2.83 -6.09 -3.16
C MET A 66 -4.20 -5.53 -2.76
N ILE A 67 -4.74 -5.97 -1.62
CA ILE A 67 -5.98 -5.40 -1.06
C ILE A 67 -5.74 -3.94 -0.64
N ALA A 68 -4.62 -3.62 0.01
CA ALA A 68 -4.27 -2.24 0.38
C ALA A 68 -4.15 -1.32 -0.85
N MET A 69 -3.55 -1.80 -1.94
CA MET A 69 -3.48 -1.08 -3.23
C MET A 69 -4.86 -0.89 -3.88
N ALA A 70 -5.81 -1.82 -3.69
CA ALA A 70 -7.17 -1.63 -4.16
C ALA A 70 -7.94 -0.61 -3.29
N LEU A 71 -7.69 -0.59 -1.98
CA LEU A 71 -8.30 0.36 -1.05
C LEU A 71 -7.78 1.79 -1.24
N SER A 72 -6.55 1.98 -1.73
CA SER A 72 -6.01 3.33 -1.98
C SER A 72 -6.78 4.10 -3.05
N GLY A 73 -7.47 3.40 -3.97
CA GLY A 73 -8.31 3.98 -5.02
C GLY A 73 -9.78 4.19 -4.63
N ASN A 74 -10.19 3.79 -3.43
CA ASN A 74 -11.54 4.06 -2.93
C ASN A 74 -11.49 5.03 -1.74
N PRO A 75 -11.73 6.34 -1.95
CA PRO A 75 -11.72 7.33 -0.86
C PRO A 75 -12.83 7.13 0.19
N GLY A 76 -13.78 6.19 0.00
CA GLY A 76 -14.99 6.04 0.83
C GLY A 76 -14.84 5.44 2.24
N GLY A 77 -13.63 5.44 2.83
CA GLY A 77 -13.37 4.80 4.13
C GLY A 77 -13.37 5.72 5.35
N SER A 78 -13.32 7.05 5.18
CA SER A 78 -13.24 7.99 6.32
C SER A 78 -14.41 8.99 6.40
N ASP A 79 -15.40 8.90 5.51
CA ASP A 79 -16.59 9.74 5.52
C ASP A 79 -17.88 8.91 5.67
N ARG A 80 -17.97 8.25 6.83
CA ARG A 80 -19.24 7.79 7.41
C ARG A 80 -19.24 8.16 8.89
N ARG A 81 -19.41 9.45 9.16
CA ARG A 81 -20.04 9.94 10.39
C ARG A 81 -21.11 10.96 10.00
#